data_AF-A0A9Q1MPV3-F1
#
_entry.id   AF-A0A9Q1MPV3-F1
#
_cell.length_a   1.000
_cell.length_b   1.000
_cell.length_c   1.000
_cell.angle_alpha   90.00
_cell.angle_beta   90.00
_cell.angle_gamma   90.00
#
_symmetry.space_group_name_H-M   'P 1'
#
loop_
_entity.id
_entity.type
_entity.pdbx_description
1 polymer ?
#
loop_
_entity_poly.entity_id
_entity_poly.type
_entity_poly.pdbx_seq_one_letter_code
_entity_poly.pdbx_strand_id
1 'polypeptide(L)'
;MPEPDQCSWNLMVSSFAQCELFDSSIEYFTRMHKEDFVLNEFSYGSGLSACAGLRDLKMGTQIHASVVISKYSNSVYMGSALIDMYSKTGNVNCATKVFNGMCERNVVSWNSLISCYEQNRPVSEALEIFVRMMDFGFKPDEKTLASVFGRIDEARWIFDKMPVRSAVSYTCLGSGYARVASVTTVRSMFMGMIERNVESWNALIAGYTQNGNNEEALNLFLMLKRESVWPTHYTFGNLLNACANLADLKLGRQAHAHIRSMDFVSGMDLSLMFLTTTIFTIASPPTSNSSFKNLRNKNSSSTCCLSNKVSDFGVNCVQPKSSDTRSSLLYQSLSQSGTDEEPPSERLPILAGGLVALGKFDALHIGHRELAIQAAKRGIPFLLSFVGMADVLGWEPRAPIVAECDRKRILSTWAPYCGNVIPRELQIDFSNVRYLTPRQFVEKLSKELGVRGVVAGENYRFGYRAAGDASDLVKLCEEYGLEAYIINSVMDNNQISGALNSCDGKERGQVSSTRVRYALDKGDMKYVSELLGRNHRLVLMMEDQEKFTSESNRLSAPKSCLLNLAPKEGLYENCSVLIDKNVIPCRVIVDTTDIHLECYEVANFSCITALDLKILGIDFGSPQS
;
A
#
# COMPACT_ATOMS: atom_id res chain seq x y z
N MET A 1 -5.51 36.92 -15.61
CA MET A 1 -5.03 36.83 -14.22
C MET A 1 -4.28 38.11 -13.91
N PRO A 2 -4.44 38.71 -12.71
CA PRO A 2 -3.44 39.65 -12.20
C PRO A 2 -2.14 38.85 -11.96
N GLU A 3 -1.00 39.45 -12.30
CA GLU A 3 0.34 38.84 -12.51
C GLU A 3 0.49 37.34 -12.16
N PRO A 4 0.49 36.45 -13.17
CA PRO A 4 0.64 35.02 -12.92
C PRO A 4 2.06 34.70 -12.43
N ASP A 5 2.16 33.99 -11.30
CA ASP A 5 3.43 33.48 -10.79
C ASP A 5 3.73 32.07 -11.33
N GLN A 6 4.96 31.61 -11.08
CA GLN A 6 5.45 30.29 -11.52
C GLN A 6 4.54 29.13 -11.07
N CYS A 7 3.96 29.23 -9.87
CA CYS A 7 3.06 28.22 -9.32
C CYS A 7 1.74 28.19 -10.09
N SER A 8 1.17 29.35 -10.39
CA SER A 8 -0.07 29.47 -11.14
C SER A 8 0.07 28.93 -12.57
N TRP A 9 1.18 29.23 -13.26
CA TRP A 9 1.44 28.68 -14.59
C TRP A 9 1.55 27.16 -14.57
N ASN A 10 2.32 26.59 -13.63
CA ASN A 10 2.45 25.14 -13.50
C ASN A 10 1.12 24.46 -13.16
N LEU A 11 0.30 25.10 -12.32
CA LEU A 11 -1.02 24.59 -11.97
C LEU A 11 -1.95 24.58 -13.20
N MET A 12 -1.94 25.64 -14.00
CA MET A 12 -2.77 25.72 -15.21
C MET A 12 -2.36 24.65 -16.23
N VAL A 13 -1.07 24.52 -16.53
CA VAL A 13 -0.57 23.53 -17.49
C VAL A 13 -0.89 22.10 -17.01
N SER A 14 -0.61 21.77 -15.75
CA SER A 14 -0.87 20.44 -15.21
C SER A 14 -2.36 20.11 -15.06
N SER A 15 -3.17 21.08 -14.62
CA SER A 15 -4.62 20.88 -14.47
C SER A 15 -5.30 20.64 -15.82
N PHE A 16 -4.95 21.39 -16.87
CA PHE A 16 -5.52 21.15 -18.20
C PHE A 16 -5.09 19.80 -18.77
N ALA A 17 -3.84 19.38 -18.56
CA ALA A 17 -3.37 18.05 -18.97
C ALA A 17 -4.14 16.92 -18.26
N GLN A 18 -4.44 17.07 -16.96
CA GLN A 18 -5.20 16.07 -16.18
C GLN A 18 -6.67 16.00 -16.57
N CYS A 19 -7.26 17.12 -17.00
CA CYS A 19 -8.64 17.18 -17.50
C CYS A 19 -8.79 16.76 -18.98
N GLU A 20 -7.74 16.18 -19.58
CA GLU A 20 -7.69 15.79 -21.01
C GLU A 20 -7.90 16.96 -22.00
N LEU A 21 -7.74 18.20 -21.55
CA LEU A 21 -7.79 19.41 -22.36
C LEU A 21 -6.39 19.74 -22.89
N PHE A 22 -5.87 18.84 -23.73
CA PHE A 22 -4.47 18.85 -24.13
C PHE A 22 -4.08 20.07 -24.98
N ASP A 23 -4.96 20.57 -25.85
CA ASP A 23 -4.71 21.77 -26.66
C ASP A 23 -4.45 22.99 -25.77
N SER A 24 -5.29 23.20 -24.76
CA SER A 24 -5.13 24.28 -23.79
C SER A 24 -3.87 24.09 -22.95
N SER A 25 -3.54 22.86 -22.54
CA SER A 25 -2.29 22.59 -21.83
C SER A 25 -1.06 23.03 -22.64
N ILE A 26 -1.02 22.73 -23.93
CA ILE A 26 0.09 23.13 -24.82
C ILE A 26 0.12 24.65 -25.05
N GLU A 27 -1.04 25.29 -25.18
CA GLU A 27 -1.14 26.74 -25.31
C GLU A 27 -0.54 27.45 -24.08
N TYR A 28 -0.95 27.04 -22.87
CA TYR A 28 -0.44 27.63 -21.63
C TYR A 28 1.03 27.29 -21.39
N PHE A 29 1.50 26.09 -21.78
CA PHE A 29 2.92 25.75 -21.74
C PHE A 29 3.75 26.66 -22.66
N THR A 30 3.25 26.91 -23.88
CA THR A 30 3.92 27.77 -24.86
C THR A 30 3.94 29.23 -24.39
N ARG A 31 2.85 29.70 -23.77
CA ARG A 31 2.78 31.06 -23.19
C ARG A 31 3.72 31.22 -22.01
N MET A 32 3.75 30.26 -21.10
CA MET A 32 4.68 30.21 -19.98
C MET A 32 6.14 30.31 -20.47
N HIS A 33 6.49 29.59 -21.54
CA HIS A 33 7.84 29.67 -22.11
C HIS A 33 8.13 31.02 -22.79
N LYS A 34 7.15 31.61 -23.47
CA LYS A 34 7.28 32.94 -24.12
C LYS A 34 7.41 34.09 -23.13
N GLU A 35 6.82 33.96 -21.94
CA GLU A 35 6.93 34.94 -20.85
C GLU A 35 8.20 34.74 -20.00
N ASP A 36 9.19 33.97 -20.50
CA ASP A 36 10.49 33.71 -19.88
C ASP A 36 10.43 33.08 -18.46
N PHE A 37 9.33 32.38 -18.13
CA PHE A 37 9.24 31.61 -16.90
C PHE A 37 10.08 30.32 -16.97
N VAL A 38 10.64 29.91 -15.84
CA VAL A 38 11.50 28.73 -15.76
C VAL A 38 10.67 27.47 -15.91
N LEU A 39 10.89 26.72 -16.99
CA LEU A 39 10.29 25.40 -17.13
C LEU A 39 10.94 24.43 -16.15
N ASN A 40 10.13 23.71 -15.37
CA ASN A 40 10.59 22.67 -14.45
C ASN A 40 10.11 21.29 -14.90
N GLU A 41 10.50 20.24 -14.18
CA GLU A 41 10.11 18.85 -14.52
C GLU A 41 8.59 18.67 -14.64
N PHE A 42 7.80 19.40 -13.83
CA PHE A 42 6.34 19.34 -13.90
C PHE A 42 5.79 20.03 -15.15
N SER A 43 6.34 21.21 -15.52
CA SER A 43 5.96 21.90 -16.76
C SER A 43 6.25 21.02 -17.97
N TYR A 44 7.46 20.45 -18.02
CA TYR A 44 7.89 19.54 -19.10
C TYR A 44 7.05 18.26 -19.14
N GLY A 45 6.83 17.61 -18.00
CA GLY A 45 6.02 16.39 -17.92
C GLY A 45 4.58 16.62 -18.38
N SER A 46 3.97 17.73 -17.98
CA SER A 46 2.61 18.09 -18.39
C SER A 46 2.53 18.42 -19.88
N GLY A 47 3.51 19.16 -20.41
CA GLY A 47 3.63 19.44 -21.85
C GLY A 47 3.81 18.16 -22.67
N LEU A 48 4.71 17.26 -22.25
CA LEU A 48 4.92 15.96 -22.91
C LEU A 48 3.67 15.08 -22.86
N SER A 49 2.97 15.03 -21.72
CA SER A 49 1.70 14.30 -21.58
C SER A 49 0.63 14.83 -22.52
N ALA A 50 0.53 16.15 -22.68
CA ALA A 50 -0.42 16.77 -23.60
C ALA A 50 -0.05 16.50 -25.07
N CYS A 51 1.24 16.57 -25.45
CA CYS A 51 1.70 16.13 -26.76
C CYS A 51 1.36 14.66 -27.04
N ALA A 52 1.52 13.80 -26.02
CA ALA A 52 1.21 12.38 -26.13
C ALA A 52 -0.30 12.14 -26.32
N GLY A 53 -1.15 12.90 -25.63
CA GLY A 53 -2.60 12.88 -25.77
C GLY A 53 -3.08 13.36 -27.16
N LEU A 54 -2.48 14.44 -27.67
CA LEU A 54 -2.76 14.98 -29.02
C LEU A 54 -2.12 14.18 -30.15
N ARG A 55 -1.20 13.26 -29.81
CA ARG A 55 -0.29 12.61 -30.76
C ARG A 55 0.50 13.62 -31.62
N ASP A 56 0.84 14.78 -31.04
CA ASP A 56 1.63 15.82 -31.70
C ASP A 56 3.14 15.57 -31.54
N LEU A 57 3.70 14.81 -32.48
CA LEU A 57 5.13 14.53 -32.54
C LEU A 57 5.98 15.79 -32.76
N LYS A 58 5.46 16.80 -33.46
CA LYS A 58 6.22 18.02 -33.80
C LYS A 58 6.39 18.90 -32.57
N MET A 59 5.35 19.04 -31.76
CA MET A 59 5.47 19.75 -30.48
C MET A 59 6.28 18.94 -29.48
N GLY A 60 6.04 17.62 -29.38
CA GLY A 60 6.80 16.75 -28.47
C GLY A 60 8.31 16.75 -28.74
N THR A 61 8.73 16.80 -30.01
CA THR A 61 10.16 16.90 -30.38
C THR A 61 10.79 18.26 -30.03
N GLN A 62 10.03 19.36 -30.12
CA GLN A 62 10.50 20.67 -29.65
C GLN A 62 10.68 20.70 -28.13
N ILE A 63 9.73 20.12 -27.39
CA ILE A 63 9.84 19.98 -25.94
C ILE A 63 11.03 19.09 -25.57
N HIS A 64 11.24 17.97 -26.28
CA HIS A 64 12.42 17.12 -26.08
C HIS A 64 13.73 17.89 -26.29
N ALA A 65 13.86 18.68 -27.36
CA ALA A 65 15.04 19.51 -27.58
C ALA A 65 15.27 20.50 -26.42
N SER A 66 14.19 21.10 -25.89
CA SER A 66 14.24 21.96 -24.71
C SER A 66 14.67 21.22 -23.44
N VAL A 67 14.21 19.98 -23.24
CA VAL A 67 14.64 19.14 -22.10
C VAL A 67 16.14 18.82 -22.18
N VAL A 68 16.66 18.52 -23.37
CA VAL A 68 18.08 18.18 -23.58
C VAL A 68 19.02 19.33 -23.21
N ILE A 69 18.63 20.58 -23.50
CA ILE A 69 19.42 21.78 -23.13
C ILE A 69 19.21 22.21 -21.67
N SER A 70 18.21 21.65 -20.99
CA SER A 70 17.90 21.96 -19.59
C SER A 70 18.76 21.14 -18.62
N LYS A 71 18.74 21.51 -17.34
CA LYS A 71 19.37 20.72 -16.26
C LYS A 71 18.71 19.35 -16.01
N TYR A 72 17.58 19.05 -16.66
CA TYR A 72 16.81 17.82 -16.46
C TYR A 72 17.12 16.74 -17.53
N SER A 73 18.12 16.95 -18.38
CA SER A 73 18.52 16.01 -19.44
C SER A 73 18.84 14.60 -18.93
N ASN A 74 19.35 14.48 -17.69
CA ASN A 74 19.68 13.21 -17.05
C ASN A 74 18.59 12.68 -16.08
N SER A 75 17.43 13.34 -16.00
CA SER A 75 16.35 12.93 -15.09
C SER A 75 15.67 11.65 -15.59
N VAL A 76 15.61 10.62 -14.74
CA VAL A 76 14.90 9.36 -15.04
C VAL A 76 13.41 9.59 -15.28
N TYR A 77 12.83 10.57 -14.58
CA TYR A 77 11.44 10.98 -14.75
C TYR A 77 11.22 11.59 -16.15
N MET A 78 12.12 12.48 -16.59
CA MET A 78 12.07 13.05 -17.94
C MET A 78 12.29 12.01 -19.03
N GLY A 79 13.24 11.10 -18.85
CA GLY A 79 13.47 9.99 -19.77
C GLY A 79 12.23 9.12 -19.94
N SER A 80 11.55 8.78 -18.84
CA SER A 80 10.32 7.98 -18.87
C SER A 80 9.15 8.71 -19.55
N ALA A 81 8.98 10.02 -19.28
CA ALA A 81 7.95 10.85 -19.91
C ALA A 81 8.17 11.02 -21.43
N LEU A 82 9.42 11.15 -21.86
CA LEU A 82 9.79 11.21 -23.28
C LEU A 82 9.51 9.88 -23.99
N ILE A 83 9.78 8.74 -23.35
CA ILE A 83 9.45 7.42 -23.89
C ILE A 83 7.92 7.28 -24.06
N ASP A 84 7.11 7.68 -23.07
CA ASP A 84 5.64 7.64 -23.18
C ASP A 84 5.12 8.53 -24.32
N MET A 85 5.67 9.75 -24.47
CA MET A 85 5.30 10.65 -25.56
C MET A 85 5.64 10.04 -26.93
N TYR A 86 6.85 9.50 -27.10
CA TYR A 86 7.24 8.83 -28.34
C TYR A 86 6.44 7.54 -28.60
N SER A 87 6.04 6.83 -27.53
CA SER A 87 5.16 5.67 -27.61
C SER A 87 3.80 6.02 -28.21
N LYS A 88 3.12 7.01 -27.64
CA LYS A 88 1.76 7.40 -28.08
C LYS A 88 1.74 8.11 -29.43
N THR A 89 2.86 8.72 -29.83
CA THR A 89 3.05 9.29 -31.17
C THR A 89 3.55 8.26 -32.21
N GLY A 90 3.80 7.02 -31.80
CA GLY A 90 4.16 5.91 -32.69
C GLY A 90 5.62 5.89 -33.15
N ASN A 91 6.50 6.70 -32.57
CA ASN A 91 7.92 6.77 -32.96
C ASN A 91 8.81 5.94 -32.01
N VAL A 92 8.72 4.62 -32.18
CA VAL A 92 9.48 3.63 -31.37
C VAL A 92 11.00 3.87 -31.46
N ASN A 93 11.52 4.25 -32.63
CA ASN A 93 12.95 4.46 -32.81
C ASN A 93 13.49 5.60 -31.92
N CYS A 94 12.72 6.69 -31.79
CA CYS A 94 13.08 7.78 -30.89
C CYS A 94 12.94 7.37 -29.42
N ALA A 95 11.89 6.63 -29.06
CA ALA A 95 11.73 6.08 -27.71
C ALA A 95 12.94 5.21 -27.31
N THR A 96 13.38 4.31 -28.18
CA THR A 96 14.54 3.43 -27.95
C THR A 96 15.85 4.23 -27.84
N LYS A 97 16.02 5.29 -28.64
CA LYS A 97 17.18 6.18 -28.53
C LYS A 97 17.22 6.91 -27.19
N VAL A 98 16.09 7.46 -26.75
CA VAL A 98 15.97 8.11 -25.43
C VAL A 98 16.32 7.12 -24.33
N PHE A 99 15.71 5.94 -24.35
CA PHE A 99 15.97 4.90 -23.34
C PHE A 99 17.45 4.47 -23.28
N ASN A 100 18.09 4.27 -24.43
CA ASN A 100 19.50 3.91 -24.49
C ASN A 100 20.42 5.04 -24.00
N GLY A 101 20.00 6.30 -24.14
CA GLY A 101 20.73 7.49 -23.67
C GLY A 101 20.56 7.79 -22.18
N MET A 102 19.65 7.13 -21.45
CA MET A 102 19.46 7.35 -20.02
C MET A 102 20.64 6.79 -19.20
N CYS A 103 21.20 7.60 -18.30
CA CYS A 103 22.26 7.19 -17.37
C CYS A 103 21.76 6.21 -16.30
N GLU A 104 20.55 6.46 -15.78
CA GLU A 104 19.87 5.61 -14.81
C GLU A 104 18.55 5.12 -15.41
N ARG A 105 18.23 3.84 -15.18
CA ARG A 105 16.99 3.20 -15.64
C ARG A 105 16.32 2.55 -14.45
N ASN A 106 15.01 2.74 -14.31
CA ASN A 106 14.19 2.10 -13.29
C ASN A 106 13.07 1.28 -13.95
N VAL A 107 12.30 0.56 -13.14
CA VAL A 107 11.17 -0.26 -13.60
C VAL A 107 10.17 0.55 -14.44
N VAL A 108 9.94 1.82 -14.08
CA VAL A 108 9.04 2.71 -14.84
C VAL A 108 9.55 2.95 -16.27
N SER A 109 10.84 3.27 -16.44
CA SER A 109 11.42 3.48 -17.78
C SER A 109 11.40 2.21 -18.65
N TRP A 110 11.62 1.04 -18.06
CA TRP A 110 11.48 -0.25 -18.75
C TRP A 110 10.04 -0.52 -19.16
N ASN A 111 9.08 -0.27 -18.26
CA ASN A 111 7.65 -0.43 -18.53
C ASN A 111 7.17 0.49 -19.65
N SER A 112 7.62 1.74 -19.66
CA SER A 112 7.33 2.69 -20.74
C SER A 112 7.86 2.19 -22.08
N LEU A 113 9.06 1.59 -22.11
CA LEU A 113 9.62 1.03 -23.34
C LEU A 113 8.88 -0.24 -23.80
N ILE A 114 8.59 -1.17 -22.89
CA ILE A 114 7.82 -2.39 -23.20
C ILE A 114 6.44 -2.04 -23.76
N SER A 115 5.75 -1.08 -23.13
CA SER A 115 4.46 -0.56 -23.61
C SER A 115 4.58 0.08 -24.99
N CYS A 116 5.70 0.75 -25.27
CA CYS A 116 5.98 1.33 -26.58
C CYS A 116 6.09 0.28 -27.68
N TYR A 117 6.80 -0.82 -27.41
CA TYR A 117 6.90 -1.93 -28.35
C TYR A 117 5.57 -2.68 -28.48
N GLU A 118 4.84 -2.91 -27.40
CA GLU A 118 3.53 -3.58 -27.44
C GLU A 118 2.51 -2.83 -28.30
N GLN A 119 2.46 -1.49 -28.16
CA GLN A 119 1.48 -0.66 -28.88
C GLN A 119 1.81 -0.47 -30.36
N ASN A 120 3.08 -0.60 -30.76
CA ASN A 120 3.56 -0.13 -32.07
C ASN A 120 4.34 -1.17 -32.89
N ARG A 121 4.71 -2.33 -32.31
CA ARG A 121 5.51 -3.39 -32.94
C ARG A 121 4.89 -4.76 -32.74
N PRO A 122 5.34 -5.79 -33.48
CA PRO A 122 4.98 -7.18 -33.18
C PRO A 122 5.38 -7.55 -31.74
N VAL A 123 4.55 -8.35 -31.08
CA VAL A 123 4.72 -8.73 -29.67
C VAL A 123 6.07 -9.39 -29.39
N SER A 124 6.61 -10.13 -30.37
CA SER A 124 7.95 -10.73 -30.28
C SER A 124 9.04 -9.71 -29.94
N GLU A 125 8.99 -8.49 -30.50
CA GLU A 125 9.97 -7.44 -30.19
C GLU A 125 9.76 -6.89 -28.77
N ALA A 126 8.51 -6.80 -28.29
CA ALA A 126 8.22 -6.40 -26.91
C ALA A 126 8.74 -7.44 -25.90
N LEU A 127 8.70 -8.73 -26.25
CA LEU A 127 9.26 -9.81 -25.45
C LEU A 127 10.78 -9.74 -25.36
N GLU A 128 11.46 -9.39 -26.45
CA GLU A 128 12.91 -9.19 -26.41
C GLU A 128 13.29 -8.07 -25.41
N ILE A 129 12.52 -6.99 -25.36
CA ILE A 129 12.72 -5.93 -24.36
C ILE A 129 12.41 -6.42 -22.94
N PHE A 130 11.36 -7.22 -22.76
CA PHE A 130 11.04 -7.83 -21.46
C PHE A 130 12.14 -8.76 -20.96
N VAL A 131 12.68 -9.63 -21.82
CA VAL A 131 13.80 -10.52 -21.48
C VAL A 131 15.02 -9.69 -21.11
N ARG A 132 15.32 -8.66 -21.90
CA ARG A 132 16.40 -7.73 -21.62
C ARG A 132 16.22 -7.04 -20.27
N MET A 133 15.01 -6.64 -19.87
CA MET A 133 14.76 -6.08 -18.54
C MET A 133 15.19 -7.05 -17.42
N MET A 134 14.85 -8.34 -17.55
CA MET A 134 15.23 -9.37 -16.59
C MET A 134 16.74 -9.65 -16.57
N ASP A 135 17.39 -9.67 -17.73
CA ASP A 135 18.84 -9.88 -17.84
C ASP A 135 19.64 -8.78 -17.14
N PHE A 136 19.10 -7.55 -17.11
CA PHE A 136 19.67 -6.42 -16.37
C PHE A 136 19.32 -6.43 -14.87
N GLY A 137 18.67 -7.50 -14.36
CA GLY A 137 18.37 -7.68 -12.94
C GLY A 137 17.10 -6.97 -12.44
N PHE A 138 16.29 -6.39 -13.34
CA PHE A 138 15.04 -5.74 -12.95
C PHE A 138 13.92 -6.77 -12.82
N LYS A 139 13.20 -6.72 -11.69
CA LYS A 139 12.03 -7.57 -11.45
C LYS A 139 10.78 -6.96 -12.12
N PRO A 140 10.09 -7.70 -13.02
CA PRO A 140 8.83 -7.24 -13.61
C PRO A 140 7.76 -6.96 -12.54
N ASP A 141 7.05 -5.85 -12.68
CA ASP A 141 5.91 -5.49 -11.83
C ASP A 141 4.56 -5.87 -12.49
N GLU A 142 3.45 -5.65 -11.79
CA GLU A 142 2.11 -5.97 -12.29
C GLU A 142 1.82 -5.31 -13.65
N LYS A 143 2.29 -4.07 -13.88
CA LYS A 143 2.10 -3.38 -15.14
C LYS A 143 2.95 -4.00 -16.25
N THR A 144 4.20 -4.37 -15.96
CA THR A 144 5.05 -5.11 -16.90
C THR A 144 4.34 -6.39 -17.34
N LEU A 145 3.87 -7.18 -16.37
CA LEU A 145 3.23 -8.47 -16.61
C LEU A 145 1.91 -8.30 -17.38
N ALA A 146 1.09 -7.30 -17.04
CA ALA A 146 -0.15 -7.01 -17.77
C ALA A 146 0.10 -6.61 -19.24
N SER A 147 1.14 -5.81 -19.50
CA SER A 147 1.48 -5.38 -20.87
C SER A 147 1.94 -6.55 -21.75
N VAL A 148 2.69 -7.50 -21.17
CA VAL A 148 3.27 -8.61 -21.94
C VAL A 148 2.35 -9.84 -21.99
N PHE A 149 1.56 -10.14 -20.96
CA PHE A 149 0.63 -11.28 -20.92
C PHE A 149 -0.69 -11.07 -21.69
N GLY A 150 -0.87 -9.92 -22.35
CA GLY A 150 -2.06 -9.63 -23.15
C GLY A 150 -2.33 -10.60 -24.30
N ARG A 151 -1.36 -11.45 -24.69
CA ARG A 151 -1.50 -12.50 -25.71
C ARG A 151 -1.04 -13.86 -25.18
N ILE A 152 -1.93 -14.84 -25.30
CA ILE A 152 -1.95 -16.07 -24.47
C ILE A 152 -0.86 -17.08 -24.87
N ASP A 153 -0.39 -17.03 -26.12
CA ASP A 153 0.49 -18.05 -26.70
C ASP A 153 1.94 -17.95 -26.18
N GLU A 154 2.38 -16.76 -25.77
CA GLU A 154 3.75 -16.49 -25.31
C GLU A 154 3.85 -16.40 -23.78
N ALA A 155 2.72 -16.28 -23.10
CA ALA A 155 2.60 -16.07 -21.66
C ALA A 155 3.23 -17.20 -20.82
N ARG A 156 3.19 -18.45 -21.30
CA ARG A 156 3.81 -19.58 -20.58
C ARG A 156 5.32 -19.60 -20.67
N TRP A 157 5.89 -19.26 -21.84
CA TRP A 157 7.34 -19.21 -22.00
C TRP A 157 7.97 -18.17 -21.05
N ILE A 158 7.33 -17.00 -20.94
CA ILE A 158 7.72 -15.94 -19.99
C ILE A 158 7.64 -16.44 -18.56
N PHE A 159 6.52 -17.06 -18.18
CA PHE A 159 6.31 -17.59 -16.85
C PHE A 159 7.32 -18.68 -16.47
N ASP A 160 7.78 -19.47 -17.44
CA ASP A 160 8.81 -20.46 -17.25
C ASP A 160 10.20 -19.83 -17.05
N LYS A 161 10.45 -18.66 -17.65
CA LYS A 161 11.68 -17.87 -17.54
C LYS A 161 11.75 -16.94 -16.31
N MET A 162 10.64 -16.73 -15.60
CA MET A 162 10.65 -15.89 -14.40
C MET A 162 11.42 -16.56 -13.25
N PRO A 163 12.44 -15.89 -12.66
CA PRO A 163 13.21 -16.45 -11.54
C PRO A 163 12.38 -16.56 -10.27
N VAL A 164 11.39 -15.68 -10.10
CA VAL A 164 10.43 -15.70 -8.98
C VAL A 164 9.02 -15.49 -9.53
N ARG A 165 8.13 -16.44 -9.26
CA ARG A 165 6.72 -16.38 -9.67
C ARG A 165 5.87 -15.81 -8.53
N SER A 166 5.16 -14.72 -8.79
CA SER A 166 4.25 -14.08 -7.83
C SER A 166 2.81 -14.51 -8.06
N ALA A 167 1.93 -14.37 -7.07
CA ALA A 167 0.49 -14.59 -7.23
C ALA A 167 -0.10 -13.84 -8.44
N VAL A 168 0.42 -12.64 -8.74
CA VAL A 168 0.07 -11.85 -9.92
C VAL A 168 0.50 -12.54 -11.22
N SER A 169 1.71 -13.11 -11.30
CA SER A 169 2.15 -13.86 -12.49
C SER A 169 1.30 -15.11 -12.77
N TYR A 170 0.90 -15.84 -11.72
CA TYR A 170 -0.04 -16.97 -11.84
C TYR A 170 -1.45 -16.50 -12.24
N THR A 171 -1.88 -15.35 -11.73
CA THR A 171 -3.19 -14.76 -11.99
C THR A 171 -3.32 -14.25 -13.43
N CYS A 172 -2.34 -13.49 -13.92
CA CYS A 172 -2.29 -13.00 -15.29
C CYS A 172 -2.29 -14.18 -16.28
N LEU A 173 -1.47 -15.20 -16.03
CA LEU A 173 -1.40 -16.40 -16.85
C LEU A 173 -2.67 -17.25 -16.79
N GLY A 174 -3.26 -17.39 -15.60
CA GLY A 174 -4.53 -18.09 -15.38
C GLY A 174 -5.68 -17.42 -16.12
N SER A 175 -5.76 -16.09 -16.09
CA SER A 175 -6.76 -15.31 -16.85
C SER A 175 -6.57 -15.42 -18.37
N GLY A 176 -5.30 -15.49 -18.83
CA GLY A 176 -4.95 -15.73 -20.23
C GLY A 176 -5.36 -17.13 -20.69
N TYR A 177 -4.97 -18.19 -19.96
CA TYR A 177 -5.32 -19.56 -20.32
C TYR A 177 -6.79 -19.90 -20.15
N ALA A 178 -7.49 -19.24 -19.21
CA ALA A 178 -8.93 -19.36 -19.08
C ALA A 178 -9.59 -19.00 -20.42
N ARG A 179 -9.17 -17.91 -21.08
CA ARG A 179 -9.68 -17.46 -22.40
C ARG A 179 -9.48 -18.46 -23.55
N VAL A 180 -8.57 -19.43 -23.39
CA VAL A 180 -8.29 -20.52 -24.35
C VAL A 180 -8.89 -21.86 -23.89
N ALA A 181 -9.70 -21.86 -22.82
CA ALA A 181 -10.42 -23.02 -22.28
C ALA A 181 -9.53 -24.21 -21.84
N SER A 182 -8.25 -23.99 -21.52
CA SER A 182 -7.35 -25.05 -21.04
C SER A 182 -7.47 -25.24 -19.52
N VAL A 183 -8.55 -25.89 -19.09
CA VAL A 183 -8.92 -26.11 -17.67
C VAL A 183 -7.83 -26.85 -16.88
N THR A 184 -7.22 -27.87 -17.47
CA THR A 184 -6.21 -28.74 -16.82
C THR A 184 -4.93 -27.97 -16.49
N THR A 185 -4.52 -27.09 -17.40
CA THR A 185 -3.32 -26.27 -17.30
C THR A 185 -3.45 -25.26 -16.15
N VAL A 186 -4.56 -24.53 -16.12
CA VAL A 186 -4.85 -23.53 -15.07
C VAL A 186 -4.94 -24.19 -13.69
N ARG A 187 -5.57 -25.37 -13.60
CA ARG A 187 -5.65 -26.14 -12.35
C ARG A 187 -4.28 -26.60 -11.85
N SER A 188 -3.40 -27.07 -12.74
CA SER A 188 -2.03 -27.44 -12.36
C SER A 188 -1.22 -26.24 -11.85
N MET A 189 -1.43 -25.07 -12.45
CA MET A 189 -0.76 -23.83 -12.06
C MET A 189 -1.22 -23.36 -10.69
N PHE A 190 -2.53 -23.41 -10.44
CA PHE A 190 -3.10 -23.06 -9.15
C PHE A 190 -2.61 -23.96 -8.01
N MET A 191 -2.51 -25.27 -8.28
CA MET A 191 -1.96 -26.23 -7.31
C MET A 191 -0.49 -25.96 -6.99
N GLY A 192 0.27 -25.42 -7.95
CA GLY A 192 1.66 -25.02 -7.77
C GLY A 192 1.89 -23.63 -7.18
N MET A 193 0.84 -22.90 -6.77
CA MET A 193 0.99 -21.61 -6.07
C MET A 193 1.38 -21.83 -4.62
N ILE A 194 2.51 -21.23 -4.20
CA ILE A 194 3.01 -21.28 -2.81
C ILE A 194 2.13 -20.44 -1.87
N GLU A 195 1.60 -19.31 -2.35
CA GLU A 195 0.66 -18.45 -1.63
C GLU A 195 -0.60 -18.19 -2.47
N ARG A 196 -1.77 -18.56 -1.93
CA ARG A 196 -3.08 -18.34 -2.55
C ARG A 196 -3.80 -17.23 -1.78
N ASN A 197 -3.96 -16.07 -2.41
CA ASN A 197 -4.71 -14.95 -1.85
C ASN A 197 -6.08 -14.78 -2.53
N VAL A 198 -6.95 -13.97 -1.94
CA VAL A 198 -8.33 -13.74 -2.41
C VAL A 198 -8.36 -13.27 -3.87
N GLU A 199 -7.39 -12.48 -4.30
CA GLU A 199 -7.24 -11.96 -5.65
C GLU A 199 -6.97 -13.08 -6.66
N SER A 200 -6.09 -14.04 -6.32
CA SER A 200 -5.79 -15.19 -7.18
C SER A 200 -7.00 -16.09 -7.40
N TRP A 201 -7.79 -16.32 -6.34
CA TRP A 201 -9.06 -17.05 -6.45
C TRP A 201 -10.08 -16.31 -7.31
N ASN A 202 -10.24 -15.01 -7.11
CA ASN A 202 -11.21 -14.19 -7.84
C ASN A 202 -10.93 -14.17 -9.34
N ALA A 203 -9.66 -14.02 -9.72
CA ALA A 203 -9.28 -14.00 -11.12
C ALA A 203 -9.51 -15.35 -11.80
N LEU A 204 -9.27 -16.47 -11.11
CA LEU A 204 -9.57 -17.79 -11.64
C LEU A 204 -11.07 -18.03 -11.78
N ILE A 205 -11.86 -17.73 -10.74
CA ILE A 205 -13.32 -17.86 -10.78
C ILE A 205 -13.90 -17.00 -11.91
N ALA A 206 -13.44 -15.75 -12.06
CA ALA A 206 -13.82 -14.87 -13.16
C ALA A 206 -13.42 -15.44 -14.53
N GLY A 207 -12.20 -15.97 -14.64
CA GLY A 207 -11.70 -16.62 -15.85
C GLY A 207 -12.56 -17.81 -16.27
N TYR A 208 -12.88 -18.74 -15.37
CA TYR A 208 -13.72 -19.90 -15.69
C TYR A 208 -15.16 -19.49 -16.04
N THR A 209 -15.72 -18.50 -15.34
CA THR A 209 -17.08 -17.99 -15.60
C THR A 209 -17.18 -17.32 -16.98
N GLN A 210 -16.20 -16.50 -17.35
CA GLN A 210 -16.17 -15.80 -18.65
C GLN A 210 -16.06 -16.75 -19.85
N ASN A 211 -15.54 -17.97 -19.64
CA ASN A 211 -15.37 -18.98 -20.69
C ASN A 211 -16.48 -20.03 -20.69
N GLY A 212 -17.54 -19.84 -19.92
CA GLY A 212 -18.68 -20.75 -19.85
C GLY A 212 -18.43 -22.04 -19.08
N ASN A 213 -17.24 -22.22 -18.50
CA ASN A 213 -16.87 -23.36 -17.64
C ASN A 213 -17.35 -23.09 -16.20
N ASN A 214 -18.65 -22.87 -16.06
CA ASN A 214 -19.26 -22.41 -14.82
C ASN A 214 -19.14 -23.44 -13.69
N GLU A 215 -19.17 -24.75 -13.98
CA GLU A 215 -19.02 -25.81 -12.97
C GLU A 215 -17.66 -25.77 -12.25
N GLU A 216 -16.58 -25.51 -13.00
CA GLU A 216 -15.24 -25.37 -12.41
C GLU A 216 -15.11 -24.08 -11.60
N ALA A 217 -15.77 -23.00 -12.02
CA ALA A 217 -15.86 -21.77 -11.21
C ALA A 217 -16.56 -22.04 -9.86
N LEU A 218 -17.60 -22.88 -9.84
CA LEU A 218 -18.27 -23.30 -8.60
C LEU A 218 -17.36 -24.18 -7.72
N ASN A 219 -16.64 -25.13 -8.31
CA ASN A 219 -15.69 -25.97 -7.57
C ASN A 219 -14.57 -25.13 -6.92
N LEU A 220 -14.03 -24.15 -7.65
CA LEU A 220 -13.03 -23.22 -7.10
C LEU A 220 -13.58 -22.39 -5.94
N PHE A 221 -14.84 -21.94 -6.02
CA PHE A 221 -15.48 -21.25 -4.90
C PHE A 221 -15.66 -22.13 -3.65
N LEU A 222 -16.02 -23.41 -3.85
CA LEU A 222 -16.10 -24.37 -2.74
C LEU A 222 -14.73 -24.63 -2.12
N MET A 223 -13.67 -24.68 -2.92
CA MET A 223 -12.30 -24.79 -2.43
C MET A 223 -11.86 -23.54 -1.66
N LEU A 224 -12.17 -22.34 -2.15
CA LEU A 224 -11.92 -21.07 -1.45
C LEU A 224 -12.55 -21.07 -0.04
N LYS A 225 -13.80 -21.56 0.08
CA LYS A 225 -14.47 -21.71 1.38
C LYS A 225 -13.78 -22.72 2.30
N ARG A 226 -13.33 -23.84 1.74
CA ARG A 226 -12.64 -24.89 2.51
C ARG A 226 -11.31 -24.40 3.07
N GLU A 227 -10.62 -23.51 2.35
CA GLU A 227 -9.38 -22.86 2.81
C GLU A 227 -9.63 -21.67 3.76
N SER A 228 -10.87 -21.44 4.22
CA SER A 228 -11.24 -20.34 5.13
C SER A 228 -10.88 -18.94 4.64
N VAL A 229 -10.74 -18.77 3.32
CA VAL A 229 -10.50 -17.48 2.67
C VAL A 229 -11.84 -16.78 2.47
N TRP A 230 -11.96 -15.53 2.93
CA TRP A 230 -13.22 -14.79 2.86
C TRP A 230 -13.50 -14.30 1.42
N PRO A 231 -14.62 -14.69 0.79
CA PRO A 231 -15.00 -14.21 -0.53
C PRO A 231 -15.37 -12.71 -0.53
N THR A 232 -15.12 -12.03 -1.65
CA THR A 232 -15.45 -10.60 -1.83
C THR A 232 -16.67 -10.41 -2.72
N HIS A 233 -17.16 -9.17 -2.85
CA HIS A 233 -18.23 -8.81 -3.77
C HIS A 233 -17.91 -9.19 -5.23
N TYR A 234 -16.64 -9.16 -5.64
CA TYR A 234 -16.20 -9.66 -6.94
C TYR A 234 -16.35 -11.19 -7.08
N THR A 235 -16.07 -11.96 -6.02
CA THR A 235 -16.27 -13.41 -6.01
C THR A 235 -17.74 -13.75 -6.21
N PHE A 236 -18.63 -13.08 -5.47
CA PHE A 236 -20.06 -13.32 -5.53
C PHE A 236 -20.69 -12.86 -6.85
N GLY A 237 -20.23 -11.74 -7.43
CA GLY A 237 -20.67 -11.31 -8.76
C GLY A 237 -20.39 -12.36 -9.84
N ASN A 238 -19.18 -12.94 -9.85
CA ASN A 238 -18.83 -14.01 -10.78
C ASN A 238 -19.56 -15.33 -10.47
N LEU A 239 -19.75 -15.66 -9.19
CA LEU A 239 -20.49 -16.84 -8.76
C LEU A 239 -21.96 -16.79 -9.20
N LEU A 240 -22.62 -15.64 -9.03
CA LEU A 240 -24.01 -15.45 -9.46
C LEU A 240 -24.14 -15.52 -10.98
N ASN A 241 -23.16 -14.98 -11.71
CA ASN A 241 -23.09 -15.12 -13.17
C ASN A 241 -22.92 -16.59 -13.60
N ALA A 242 -22.06 -17.35 -12.91
CA ALA A 242 -21.91 -18.79 -13.15
C ALA A 242 -23.20 -19.57 -12.85
N CYS A 243 -23.91 -19.25 -11.75
CA CYS A 243 -25.20 -19.85 -11.41
C CYS A 243 -26.28 -19.52 -12.43
N ALA A 244 -26.31 -18.27 -12.92
CA ALA A 244 -27.25 -17.84 -13.95
C ALA A 244 -27.04 -18.60 -15.25
N ASN A 245 -25.79 -18.78 -15.67
CA ASN A 245 -25.44 -19.56 -16.87
C ASN A 245 -25.77 -21.05 -16.74
N LEU A 246 -25.70 -21.63 -15.53
CA LEU A 246 -26.03 -23.04 -15.27
C LEU A 246 -27.52 -23.27 -14.94
N ALA A 247 -28.32 -22.20 -14.83
CA ALA A 247 -29.67 -22.23 -14.29
C ALA A 247 -29.78 -22.93 -12.90
N ASP A 248 -28.70 -22.90 -12.11
CA ASP A 248 -28.67 -23.51 -10.76
C ASP A 248 -29.27 -22.55 -9.72
N LEU A 249 -30.59 -22.62 -9.61
CA LEU A 249 -31.41 -21.88 -8.65
C LEU A 249 -31.10 -22.21 -7.18
N LYS A 250 -30.53 -23.39 -6.88
CA LYS A 250 -30.27 -23.81 -5.51
C LYS A 250 -28.99 -23.16 -5.02
N LEU A 251 -27.93 -23.23 -5.82
CA LEU A 251 -26.64 -22.63 -5.48
C LEU A 251 -26.68 -21.11 -5.56
N GLY A 252 -27.43 -20.53 -6.51
CA GLY A 252 -27.70 -19.09 -6.57
C GLY A 252 -28.41 -18.57 -5.32
N ARG A 253 -29.38 -19.33 -4.77
CA ARG A 253 -30.05 -18.99 -3.49
C ARG A 253 -29.11 -19.09 -2.29
N GLN A 254 -28.22 -20.07 -2.27
CA GLN A 254 -27.21 -20.20 -1.21
C GLN A 254 -26.19 -19.06 -1.25
N ALA A 255 -25.70 -18.70 -2.44
CA ALA A 255 -24.83 -17.55 -2.64
C ALA A 255 -25.53 -16.25 -2.19
N HIS A 256 -26.79 -16.06 -2.58
CA HIS A 256 -27.60 -14.93 -2.17
C HIS A 256 -27.84 -14.86 -0.66
N ALA A 257 -28.13 -15.98 0.00
CA ALA A 257 -28.26 -16.03 1.47
C ALA A 257 -26.94 -15.66 2.16
N HIS A 258 -25.81 -16.09 1.62
CA HIS A 258 -24.49 -15.69 2.12
C HIS A 258 -24.20 -14.20 1.91
N ILE A 259 -24.53 -13.64 0.76
CA ILE A 259 -24.40 -12.19 0.50
C ILE A 259 -25.25 -11.41 1.50
N ARG A 260 -26.51 -11.83 1.71
CA ARG A 260 -27.42 -11.19 2.69
C ARG A 260 -26.89 -11.29 4.12
N SER A 261 -26.22 -12.38 4.48
CA SER A 261 -25.55 -12.51 5.77
C SER A 261 -24.32 -11.60 5.90
N MET A 262 -23.66 -11.26 4.78
CA MET A 262 -22.55 -10.30 4.74
C MET A 262 -23.01 -8.85 4.70
N ASP A 263 -24.15 -8.54 4.06
CA ASP A 263 -24.75 -7.20 4.04
C ASP A 263 -25.11 -6.75 5.47
N PHE A 264 -25.56 -7.68 6.31
CA PHE A 264 -25.84 -7.43 7.74
C PHE A 264 -24.57 -7.16 8.57
N VAL A 265 -23.40 -7.61 8.10
CA VAL A 265 -22.09 -7.48 8.77
C VAL A 265 -21.28 -6.30 8.24
N SER A 266 -21.52 -5.84 7.00
CA SER A 266 -20.71 -4.82 6.31
C SER A 266 -21.44 -3.51 5.94
N GLY A 267 -22.77 -3.47 6.06
CA GLY A 267 -23.57 -2.25 5.82
C GLY A 267 -23.58 -1.76 4.37
N MET A 268 -23.10 -2.55 3.41
CA MET A 268 -23.18 -2.25 1.99
C MET A 268 -24.52 -2.76 1.42
N ASP A 269 -25.22 -1.92 0.66
CA ASP A 269 -26.49 -2.30 0.00
C ASP A 269 -26.21 -2.99 -1.35
N LEU A 270 -25.40 -4.06 -1.32
CA LEU A 270 -25.03 -4.86 -2.50
C LEU A 270 -26.22 -5.67 -3.01
N SER A 271 -27.18 -5.99 -2.14
CA SER A 271 -28.39 -6.72 -2.50
C SER A 271 -29.15 -6.04 -3.67
N LEU A 272 -29.36 -4.73 -3.62
CA LEU A 272 -30.19 -4.02 -4.61
C LEU A 272 -29.55 -3.95 -6.01
N MET A 273 -28.22 -3.97 -6.09
CA MET A 273 -27.46 -3.84 -7.36
C MET A 273 -27.39 -5.17 -8.14
N PHE A 274 -27.42 -6.31 -7.44
CA PHE A 274 -27.36 -7.64 -8.05
C PHE A 274 -28.73 -8.35 -8.12
N LEU A 275 -29.70 -8.03 -7.26
CA LEU A 275 -31.02 -8.68 -7.26
C LEU A 275 -31.86 -8.37 -8.52
N THR A 276 -31.81 -7.15 -9.06
CA THR A 276 -32.72 -6.76 -10.17
C THR A 276 -32.33 -7.40 -11.50
N THR A 277 -31.04 -7.59 -11.74
CA THR A 277 -30.54 -8.08 -13.03
C THR A 277 -30.49 -9.60 -13.10
N THR A 278 -30.10 -10.29 -12.02
CA THR A 278 -29.85 -11.74 -12.03
C THR A 278 -31.09 -12.58 -11.70
N ILE A 279 -32.02 -12.09 -10.88
CA ILE A 279 -33.27 -12.81 -10.59
C ILE A 279 -34.24 -12.73 -11.79
N PHE A 280 -34.24 -11.61 -12.53
CA PHE A 280 -35.08 -11.46 -13.73
C PHE A 280 -34.63 -12.40 -14.88
N THR A 281 -33.32 -12.65 -14.99
CA THR A 281 -32.75 -13.61 -15.96
C THR A 281 -32.94 -15.07 -15.54
N ILE A 282 -32.88 -15.38 -14.24
CA ILE A 282 -33.04 -16.76 -13.74
C ILE A 282 -34.52 -17.19 -13.69
N ALA A 283 -35.48 -16.26 -13.53
CA ALA A 283 -36.91 -16.56 -13.40
C ALA A 283 -37.69 -16.66 -14.73
N SER A 284 -37.05 -16.37 -15.87
CA SER A 284 -37.71 -16.46 -17.19
C SER A 284 -37.33 -17.79 -17.87
N PRO A 285 -38.27 -18.75 -18.07
CA PRO A 285 -37.96 -19.97 -18.79
C PRO A 285 -37.62 -19.64 -20.26
N PRO A 286 -36.72 -20.39 -20.91
CA PRO A 286 -36.42 -20.17 -22.32
C PRO A 286 -37.64 -20.58 -23.16
N THR A 287 -38.43 -19.60 -23.60
CA THR A 287 -39.39 -19.83 -24.69
C THR A 287 -38.60 -20.03 -25.98
N SER A 288 -38.52 -21.30 -26.39
CA SER A 288 -38.33 -21.82 -27.74
C SER A 288 -37.70 -20.91 -28.81
N ASN A 289 -36.52 -21.35 -29.25
CA ASN A 289 -35.97 -21.30 -30.60
C ASN A 289 -35.43 -19.99 -31.22
N SER A 290 -34.16 -20.15 -31.62
CA SER A 290 -33.49 -19.59 -32.80
C SER A 290 -33.28 -18.09 -32.86
N SER A 291 -32.06 -17.64 -32.53
CA SER A 291 -31.12 -16.97 -33.46
C SER A 291 -30.14 -16.03 -32.73
N PHE A 292 -29.12 -16.59 -32.08
CA PHE A 292 -27.89 -15.84 -31.76
C PHE A 292 -26.67 -16.71 -32.02
N LYS A 293 -26.41 -16.95 -33.31
CA LYS A 293 -25.04 -17.19 -33.79
C LYS A 293 -24.61 -15.93 -34.54
N ASN A 294 -23.43 -15.45 -34.15
CA ASN A 294 -22.57 -14.50 -34.87
C ASN A 294 -23.07 -13.06 -34.97
N LEU A 295 -22.46 -12.17 -34.19
CA LEU A 295 -21.96 -10.88 -34.69
C LEU A 295 -20.92 -10.32 -33.71
N ARG A 296 -19.68 -10.76 -33.89
CA ARG A 296 -18.48 -9.99 -33.53
C ARG A 296 -18.18 -9.08 -34.73
N ASN A 297 -17.76 -7.85 -34.46
CA ASN A 297 -17.38 -6.77 -35.37
C ASN A 297 -18.52 -5.99 -36.05
N LYS A 298 -18.77 -4.77 -35.55
CA LYS A 298 -18.43 -3.53 -36.27
C LYS A 298 -18.54 -2.31 -35.35
N ASN A 299 -17.54 -1.43 -35.49
CA ASN A 299 -17.51 -0.07 -35.00
C ASN A 299 -18.68 0.78 -35.54
N SER A 300 -18.91 1.89 -34.83
CA SER A 300 -19.39 3.22 -35.26
C SER A 300 -20.79 3.64 -34.79
N SER A 301 -20.79 4.69 -33.98
CA SER A 301 -21.71 5.84 -33.94
C SER A 301 -23.22 5.60 -34.11
N SER A 302 -24.00 5.94 -33.08
CA SER A 302 -24.91 7.10 -33.11
C SER A 302 -25.91 7.07 -31.95
N THR A 303 -26.13 8.26 -31.41
CA THR A 303 -27.22 8.72 -30.55
C THR A 303 -28.61 8.25 -30.98
N CYS A 304 -29.47 7.87 -30.04
CA CYS A 304 -30.84 8.43 -29.98
C CYS A 304 -31.53 8.12 -28.65
N CYS A 305 -32.15 9.16 -28.09
CA CYS A 305 -33.15 9.15 -27.03
C CYS A 305 -34.38 8.33 -27.44
N LEU A 306 -35.11 7.76 -26.47
CA LEU A 306 -36.57 7.77 -26.46
C LEU A 306 -37.10 7.39 -25.07
N SER A 307 -37.79 8.36 -24.49
CA SER A 307 -38.77 8.24 -23.42
C SER A 307 -39.88 7.26 -23.80
N ASN A 308 -40.48 6.56 -22.83
CA ASN A 308 -41.91 6.68 -22.54
C ASN A 308 -42.37 5.88 -21.31
N LYS A 309 -43.28 6.54 -20.58
CA LYS A 309 -44.11 6.09 -19.44
C LYS A 309 -45.04 4.93 -19.81
N VAL A 310 -45.39 4.08 -18.84
CA VAL A 310 -46.73 3.49 -18.52
C VAL A 310 -46.58 2.86 -17.11
N SER A 311 -46.94 3.53 -16.01
CA SER A 311 -48.25 3.58 -15.31
C SER A 311 -48.78 2.25 -14.73
N ASP A 312 -48.95 2.27 -13.40
CA ASP A 312 -49.94 1.61 -12.54
C ASP A 312 -50.40 0.17 -12.83
N PHE A 313 -50.20 -0.70 -11.83
CA PHE A 313 -51.27 -1.52 -11.25
C PHE A 313 -50.94 -1.82 -9.78
N GLY A 314 -51.78 -1.32 -8.88
CA GLY A 314 -51.76 -1.68 -7.46
C GLY A 314 -52.58 -2.93 -7.15
N VAL A 315 -52.58 -3.25 -5.85
CA VAL A 315 -53.60 -4.02 -5.12
C VAL A 315 -53.45 -5.56 -5.18
N ASN A 316 -52.94 -6.22 -4.13
CA ASN A 316 -53.69 -6.58 -2.92
C ASN A 316 -52.89 -7.52 -1.99
N CYS A 317 -52.99 -7.26 -0.69
CA CYS A 317 -52.59 -8.20 0.37
C CYS A 317 -53.51 -9.43 0.37
N VAL A 318 -52.91 -10.62 0.36
CA VAL A 318 -53.59 -11.87 0.74
C VAL A 318 -52.64 -12.66 1.63
N GLN A 319 -53.05 -12.87 2.89
CA GLN A 319 -52.48 -13.91 3.75
C GLN A 319 -53.02 -15.29 3.32
N PRO A 320 -52.24 -16.36 3.58
CA PRO A 320 -52.86 -17.47 4.29
C PRO A 320 -52.00 -18.09 5.40
N LYS A 321 -52.75 -18.60 6.38
CA LYS A 321 -52.34 -19.36 7.57
C LYS A 321 -51.94 -20.81 7.24
N SER A 322 -50.98 -21.32 8.03
CA SER A 322 -50.81 -22.68 8.59
C SER A 322 -51.20 -23.94 7.80
N SER A 323 -50.24 -24.85 7.63
CA SER A 323 -50.27 -26.20 8.26
C SER A 323 -48.97 -26.99 7.99
N ASP A 324 -48.21 -27.18 9.07
CA ASP A 324 -47.60 -28.40 9.60
C ASP A 324 -46.81 -29.43 8.77
N THR A 325 -45.61 -29.66 9.33
CA THR A 325 -44.95 -30.96 9.61
C THR A 325 -44.24 -31.71 8.48
N ARG A 326 -42.93 -31.50 8.40
CA ARG A 326 -41.89 -32.55 8.47
C ARG A 326 -40.49 -31.92 8.47
N SER A 327 -40.03 -31.52 9.64
CA SER A 327 -38.60 -31.31 9.92
C SER A 327 -38.31 -31.85 11.32
N SER A 328 -38.28 -33.17 11.43
CA SER A 328 -37.56 -33.86 12.48
C SER A 328 -36.62 -34.80 11.77
N LEU A 329 -35.33 -34.59 11.99
CA LEU A 329 -34.19 -35.52 11.89
C LEU A 329 -32.94 -34.71 11.51
N LEU A 330 -31.92 -34.84 12.35
CA LEU A 330 -30.56 -34.25 12.30
C LEU A 330 -30.30 -33.05 13.23
N TYR A 331 -30.81 -33.12 14.46
CA TYR A 331 -30.15 -32.56 15.64
C TYR A 331 -29.96 -33.69 16.66
N GLN A 332 -28.83 -34.39 16.58
CA GLN A 332 -28.18 -35.10 17.70
C GLN A 332 -26.89 -35.76 17.20
N SER A 333 -25.89 -35.80 18.08
CA SER A 333 -24.51 -36.33 17.92
C SER A 333 -23.52 -35.24 17.52
N LEU A 334 -22.64 -34.68 18.37
CA LEU A 334 -22.08 -35.15 19.64
C LEU A 334 -21.63 -33.93 20.46
N SER A 335 -22.20 -33.76 21.65
CA SER A 335 -21.47 -33.28 22.83
C SER A 335 -21.24 -34.48 23.73
N GLN A 336 -19.98 -34.84 23.96
CA GLN A 336 -19.55 -35.46 25.21
C GLN A 336 -18.05 -35.24 25.38
N SER A 337 -17.73 -34.91 26.62
CA SER A 337 -16.50 -34.42 27.20
C SER A 337 -15.32 -35.40 27.15
N GLY A 338 -14.13 -34.87 26.95
CA GLY A 338 -12.85 -35.48 27.32
C GLY A 338 -11.82 -34.36 27.47
N THR A 339 -11.32 -34.19 28.69
CA THR A 339 -10.26 -33.27 29.10
C THR A 339 -8.98 -33.54 28.33
N ASP A 340 -8.39 -32.51 27.72
CA ASP A 340 -6.94 -32.28 27.64
C ASP A 340 -6.71 -30.80 27.27
N GLU A 341 -5.88 -30.12 28.06
CA GLU A 341 -5.54 -28.72 27.91
C GLU A 341 -4.64 -28.50 26.69
N GLU A 342 -5.13 -27.76 25.69
CA GLU A 342 -4.31 -27.08 24.67
C GLU A 342 -4.54 -25.55 24.79
N PRO A 343 -3.49 -24.73 24.57
CA PRO A 343 -3.48 -23.33 25.01
C PRO A 343 -4.40 -22.46 24.14
N PRO A 344 -5.08 -21.45 24.71
CA PRO A 344 -6.01 -20.64 23.96
C PRO A 344 -5.25 -19.72 23.00
N SER A 345 -5.66 -19.75 21.73
CA SER A 345 -5.30 -18.77 20.72
C SER A 345 -5.61 -17.34 21.18
N GLU A 346 -4.61 -16.46 21.04
CA GLU A 346 -4.64 -15.08 21.49
C GLU A 346 -5.83 -14.30 20.90
N ARG A 347 -6.86 -14.05 21.72
CA ARG A 347 -7.83 -12.99 21.47
C ARG A 347 -7.18 -11.65 21.83
N LEU A 348 -7.25 -10.68 20.92
CA LEU A 348 -6.88 -9.28 21.16
C LEU A 348 -7.45 -8.80 22.52
N PRO A 349 -6.64 -8.15 23.39
CA PRO A 349 -7.16 -7.64 24.65
C PRO A 349 -8.18 -6.55 24.35
N ILE A 350 -9.43 -6.78 24.76
CA ILE A 350 -10.51 -5.79 24.70
C ILE A 350 -10.03 -4.55 25.46
N LEU A 351 -9.88 -3.41 24.78
CA LEU A 351 -9.36 -2.15 25.35
C LEU A 351 -10.41 -1.43 26.21
N ALA A 352 -11.21 -2.18 26.97
CA ALA A 352 -12.37 -1.67 27.69
C ALA A 352 -11.98 -0.49 28.59
N GLY A 353 -12.31 0.73 28.13
CA GLY A 353 -12.09 1.98 28.85
C GLY A 353 -10.80 2.76 28.56
N GLY A 354 -9.94 2.31 27.64
CA GLY A 354 -8.69 3.01 27.28
C GLY A 354 -8.88 4.21 26.34
N LEU A 355 -8.01 5.21 26.43
CA LEU A 355 -7.86 6.25 25.40
C LEU A 355 -6.75 5.87 24.43
N VAL A 356 -7.05 5.94 23.14
CA VAL A 356 -6.14 5.54 22.08
C VAL A 356 -5.55 6.76 21.38
N ALA A 357 -4.24 6.93 21.48
CA ALA A 357 -3.47 7.81 20.63
C ALA A 357 -3.31 7.18 19.24
N LEU A 358 -3.78 7.89 18.21
CA LEU A 358 -3.71 7.47 16.82
C LEU A 358 -2.49 8.08 16.13
N GLY A 359 -1.66 7.26 15.50
CA GLY A 359 -0.46 7.74 14.81
C GLY A 359 0.42 6.66 14.22
N LYS A 360 1.38 7.09 13.40
CA LYS A 360 2.47 6.23 12.90
C LYS A 360 3.66 6.35 13.86
N PHE A 361 3.66 5.54 14.92
CA PHE A 361 4.59 5.61 16.06
C PHE A 361 6.01 5.10 15.77
N ASP A 362 6.54 5.38 14.58
CA ASP A 362 7.80 4.86 14.07
C ASP A 362 9.02 5.41 14.85
N ALA A 363 9.13 6.74 14.99
CA ALA A 363 10.25 7.36 15.72
C ALA A 363 10.11 7.41 17.24
N LEU A 364 8.89 7.28 17.78
CA LEU A 364 8.58 7.61 19.18
C LEU A 364 9.21 8.96 19.61
N HIS A 365 8.95 10.02 18.83
CA HIS A 365 9.47 11.37 19.04
C HIS A 365 8.63 12.19 20.03
N ILE A 366 9.04 13.43 20.35
CA ILE A 366 8.34 14.27 21.35
C ILE A 366 6.87 14.53 21.00
N GLY A 367 6.52 14.63 19.71
CA GLY A 367 5.11 14.72 19.28
C GLY A 367 4.27 13.48 19.63
N HIS A 368 4.84 12.27 19.58
CA HIS A 368 4.14 11.06 20.01
C HIS A 368 3.99 10.99 21.53
N ARG A 369 5.02 11.45 22.26
CA ARG A 369 4.96 11.57 23.71
C ARG A 369 3.83 12.51 24.14
N GLU A 370 3.63 13.63 23.44
CA GLU A 370 2.51 14.56 23.73
C GLU A 370 1.14 13.89 23.53
N LEU A 371 0.94 13.12 22.45
CA LEU A 371 -0.28 12.33 22.28
C LEU A 371 -0.53 11.37 23.46
N ALA A 372 0.53 10.69 23.92
CA ALA A 372 0.45 9.77 25.05
C ALA A 372 0.13 10.49 26.37
N ILE A 373 0.72 11.66 26.62
CA ILE A 373 0.44 12.51 27.80
C ILE A 373 -1.03 12.92 27.82
N GLN A 374 -1.57 13.34 26.68
CA GLN A 374 -2.97 13.78 26.59
C GLN A 374 -3.95 12.61 26.74
N ALA A 375 -3.61 11.42 26.25
CA ALA A 375 -4.37 10.20 26.52
C ALA A 375 -4.33 9.84 28.02
N ALA A 376 -3.15 9.92 28.65
CA ALA A 376 -2.93 9.57 30.06
C ALA A 376 -3.72 10.45 31.04
N LYS A 377 -3.93 11.74 30.71
CA LYS A 377 -4.73 12.67 31.53
C LYS A 377 -6.19 12.22 31.68
N ARG A 378 -6.70 11.37 30.79
CA ARG A 378 -8.13 11.03 30.72
C ARG A 378 -8.42 9.53 30.87
N GLY A 379 -7.40 8.68 30.80
CA GLY A 379 -7.53 7.23 30.90
C GLY A 379 -6.20 6.52 30.69
N ILE A 380 -6.25 5.20 30.54
CA ILE A 380 -5.04 4.40 30.27
C ILE A 380 -4.57 4.70 28.84
N PRO A 381 -3.34 5.18 28.63
CA PRO A 381 -2.85 5.58 27.32
C PRO A 381 -2.44 4.36 26.49
N PHE A 382 -3.07 4.19 25.32
CA PHE A 382 -2.70 3.22 24.31
C PHE A 382 -2.20 3.92 23.04
N LEU A 383 -1.13 3.41 22.44
CA LEU A 383 -0.60 3.86 21.16
C LEU A 383 -1.02 2.86 20.09
N LEU A 384 -1.92 3.26 19.18
CA LEU A 384 -2.37 2.41 18.09
C LEU A 384 -1.50 2.61 16.86
N SER A 385 -0.66 1.63 16.57
CA SER A 385 0.26 1.63 15.44
C SER A 385 -0.22 0.66 14.36
N PHE A 386 0.03 1.00 13.10
CA PHE A 386 -0.32 0.15 11.95
C PHE A 386 0.93 -0.52 11.39
N VAL A 387 0.97 -1.84 11.40
CA VAL A 387 2.09 -2.66 10.90
C VAL A 387 1.80 -3.21 9.51
N GLY A 388 2.85 -3.61 8.78
CA GLY A 388 2.71 -4.15 7.41
C GLY A 388 2.26 -3.13 6.36
N MET A 389 2.28 -1.82 6.67
CA MET A 389 1.84 -0.78 5.74
C MET A 389 2.70 -0.73 4.47
N ALA A 390 4.01 -0.94 4.59
CA ALA A 390 4.93 -0.95 3.45
C ALA A 390 4.64 -2.13 2.52
N ASP A 391 4.49 -3.33 3.07
CA ASP A 391 4.19 -4.55 2.30
C ASP A 391 2.87 -4.42 1.56
N VAL A 392 1.85 -3.91 2.27
CA VAL A 392 0.51 -3.73 1.72
C VAL A 392 0.47 -2.65 0.64
N LEU A 393 1.27 -1.57 0.75
CA LEU A 393 1.35 -0.50 -0.25
C LEU A 393 2.40 -0.74 -1.34
N GLY A 394 3.20 -1.81 -1.24
CA GLY A 394 4.32 -2.06 -2.14
C GLY A 394 5.44 -1.03 -1.99
N TRP A 395 5.59 -0.41 -0.82
CA TRP A 395 6.71 0.47 -0.52
C TRP A 395 7.92 -0.34 -0.10
N GLU A 396 9.11 0.11 -0.45
CA GLU A 396 10.34 -0.50 0.08
C GLU A 396 10.35 -0.40 1.61
N PRO A 397 10.62 -1.52 2.32
CA PRO A 397 10.68 -1.53 3.75
C PRO A 397 11.82 -0.61 4.20
N ARG A 398 11.46 0.44 4.94
CA ARG A 398 12.44 1.35 5.54
C ARG A 398 12.84 0.79 6.89
N ALA A 399 14.14 0.86 7.20
CA ALA A 399 14.60 0.57 8.56
C ALA A 399 13.82 1.44 9.57
N PRO A 400 13.34 0.85 10.68
CA PRO A 400 12.65 1.60 11.72
C PRO A 400 13.63 2.56 12.38
N ILE A 401 13.15 3.69 12.88
CA ILE A 401 14.02 4.61 13.66
C ILE A 401 14.32 4.00 15.03
N VAL A 402 13.33 3.31 15.61
CA VAL A 402 13.42 2.63 16.90
C VAL A 402 13.30 1.13 16.70
N ALA A 403 14.30 0.38 17.14
CA ALA A 403 14.25 -1.08 17.10
C ALA A 403 13.10 -1.61 17.95
N GLU A 404 12.42 -2.66 17.48
CA GLU A 404 11.22 -3.22 18.13
C GLU A 404 11.47 -3.62 19.59
N CYS A 405 12.62 -4.25 19.85
CA CYS A 405 13.04 -4.65 21.19
C CYS A 405 13.26 -3.47 22.17
N ASP A 406 13.58 -2.28 21.67
CA ASP A 406 13.88 -1.09 22.50
C ASP A 406 12.62 -0.25 22.79
N ARG A 407 11.50 -0.50 22.09
CA ARG A 407 10.26 0.28 22.22
C ARG A 407 9.72 0.28 23.64
N LYS A 408 9.66 -0.89 24.31
CA LYS A 408 9.16 -1.01 25.70
C LYS A 408 9.96 -0.14 26.68
N ARG A 409 11.28 -0.07 26.51
CA ARG A 409 12.15 0.77 27.33
C ARG A 409 11.80 2.25 27.12
N ILE A 410 11.67 2.69 25.88
CA ILE A 410 11.32 4.09 25.56
C ILE A 410 9.95 4.46 26.13
N LEU A 411 8.94 3.60 25.98
CA LEU A 411 7.62 3.85 26.57
C LEU A 411 7.67 3.92 28.10
N SER A 412 8.56 3.15 28.73
CA SER A 412 8.79 3.23 30.19
C SER A 412 9.35 4.59 30.60
N THR A 413 10.20 5.22 29.78
CA THR A 413 10.68 6.59 30.04
C THR A 413 9.57 7.65 29.98
N TRP A 414 8.41 7.34 29.40
CA TRP A 414 7.28 8.25 29.32
C TRP A 414 6.37 8.17 30.56
N ALA A 415 6.52 7.13 31.40
CA ALA A 415 5.67 6.93 32.57
C ALA A 415 5.60 8.16 33.50
N PRO A 416 6.71 8.86 33.83
CA PRO A 416 6.64 10.05 34.68
C PRO A 416 5.77 11.18 34.11
N TYR A 417 5.70 11.30 32.77
CA TYR A 417 4.86 12.28 32.08
C TYR A 417 3.40 11.84 31.94
N CYS A 418 3.15 10.53 31.99
CA CYS A 418 1.84 9.90 31.85
C CYS A 418 1.24 9.50 33.21
N GLY A 419 1.55 10.22 34.29
CA GLY A 419 1.00 9.95 35.62
C GLY A 419 1.50 8.63 36.23
N ASN A 420 2.74 8.25 35.96
CA ASN A 420 3.39 6.98 36.32
C ASN A 420 2.77 5.73 35.67
N VAL A 421 2.00 5.91 34.58
CA VAL A 421 1.48 4.80 33.77
C VAL A 421 2.32 4.67 32.51
N ILE A 422 2.84 3.47 32.26
CA ILE A 422 3.58 3.16 31.02
C ILE A 422 2.56 3.03 29.88
N PRO A 423 2.66 3.84 28.80
CA PRO A 423 1.81 3.67 27.63
C PRO A 423 2.00 2.30 26.99
N ARG A 424 0.90 1.69 26.55
CA ARG A 424 0.92 0.38 25.89
C ARG A 424 0.76 0.54 24.39
N GLU A 425 1.53 -0.19 23.60
CA GLU A 425 1.37 -0.20 22.15
C GLU A 425 0.42 -1.33 21.73
N LEU A 426 -0.52 -1.01 20.85
CA LEU A 426 -1.36 -1.98 20.16
C LEU A 426 -1.05 -1.88 18.65
N GLN A 427 -0.66 -3.00 18.06
CA GLN A 427 -0.40 -3.09 16.64
C GLN A 427 -1.61 -3.69 15.93
N ILE A 428 -2.02 -3.07 14.83
CA ILE A 428 -3.04 -3.59 13.93
C ILE A 428 -2.42 -3.75 12.54
N ASP A 429 -2.63 -4.90 11.93
CA ASP A 429 -2.23 -5.11 10.54
C ASP A 429 -2.94 -4.13 9.62
N PHE A 430 -2.14 -3.37 8.86
CA PHE A 430 -2.67 -2.36 7.95
C PHE A 430 -3.58 -2.95 6.88
N SER A 431 -3.37 -4.21 6.48
CA SER A 431 -4.24 -4.96 5.56
C SER A 431 -5.70 -4.99 6.02
N ASN A 432 -5.93 -5.12 7.34
CA ASN A 432 -7.27 -5.20 7.94
C ASN A 432 -7.99 -3.86 8.02
N VAL A 433 -7.26 -2.74 7.88
CA VAL A 433 -7.82 -1.38 8.01
C VAL A 433 -7.72 -0.55 6.73
N ARG A 434 -6.91 -0.96 5.75
CA ARG A 434 -6.62 -0.21 4.52
C ARG A 434 -7.89 0.23 3.78
N TYR A 435 -8.87 -0.66 3.67
CA TYR A 435 -10.08 -0.45 2.87
C TYR A 435 -11.22 0.19 3.64
N LEU A 436 -11.05 0.42 4.95
CA LEU A 436 -12.11 0.98 5.78
C LEU A 436 -12.32 2.45 5.44
N THR A 437 -13.57 2.83 5.20
CA THR A 437 -13.96 4.24 5.16
C THR A 437 -13.73 4.91 6.53
N PRO A 438 -13.66 6.25 6.62
CA PRO A 438 -13.57 6.94 7.91
C PRO A 438 -14.62 6.45 8.93
N ARG A 439 -15.87 6.26 8.49
CA ARG A 439 -16.96 5.75 9.34
C ARG A 439 -16.69 4.34 9.85
N GLN A 440 -16.35 3.41 8.95
CA GLN A 440 -16.04 2.02 9.32
C GLN A 440 -14.82 1.91 10.24
N PHE A 441 -13.83 2.80 10.07
CA PHE A 441 -12.68 2.87 10.96
C PHE A 441 -13.09 3.24 12.39
N VAL A 442 -13.91 4.29 12.56
CA VAL A 442 -14.41 4.68 13.89
C VAL A 442 -15.34 3.63 14.49
N GLU A 443 -16.15 2.97 13.66
CA GLU A 443 -16.96 1.83 14.10
C GLU A 443 -16.11 0.68 14.65
N LYS A 444 -15.00 0.36 13.99
CA LYS A 444 -14.04 -0.65 14.45
C LYS A 444 -13.40 -0.25 15.78
N LEU A 445 -13.03 1.02 15.95
CA LEU A 445 -12.52 1.53 17.24
C LEU A 445 -13.56 1.36 18.36
N SER A 446 -14.82 1.73 18.10
CA SER A 446 -15.91 1.67 19.08
C SER A 446 -16.33 0.22 19.39
N LYS A 447 -16.68 -0.57 18.37
CA LYS A 447 -17.33 -1.88 18.54
C LYS A 447 -16.36 -3.04 18.68
N GLU A 448 -15.27 -3.05 17.92
CA GLU A 448 -14.33 -4.19 17.95
C GLU A 448 -13.26 -4.00 19.02
N LEU A 449 -12.68 -2.80 19.11
CA LEU A 449 -11.62 -2.51 20.09
C LEU A 449 -12.18 -2.07 21.45
N GLY A 450 -13.41 -1.56 21.50
CA GLY A 450 -14.05 -1.14 22.76
C GLY A 450 -13.38 0.08 23.42
N VAL A 451 -12.81 0.97 22.62
CA VAL A 451 -12.08 2.15 23.13
C VAL A 451 -13.08 3.16 23.70
N ARG A 452 -12.66 3.94 24.70
CA ARG A 452 -13.49 5.03 25.26
C ARG A 452 -13.39 6.31 24.43
N GLY A 453 -12.21 6.55 23.85
CA GLY A 453 -11.95 7.76 23.10
C GLY A 453 -10.61 7.74 22.38
N VAL A 454 -10.42 8.73 21.52
CA VAL A 454 -9.25 8.87 20.65
C VAL A 454 -8.54 10.19 20.88
N VAL A 455 -7.21 10.16 20.77
CA VAL A 455 -6.35 11.34 20.75
C VAL A 455 -5.59 11.34 19.43
N ALA A 456 -5.67 12.43 18.68
CA ALA A 456 -5.02 12.56 17.38
C ALA A 456 -4.45 13.97 17.19
N GLY A 457 -3.46 14.11 16.31
CA GLY A 457 -2.98 15.43 15.90
C GLY A 457 -3.95 16.12 14.94
N GLU A 458 -3.92 17.45 14.86
CA GLU A 458 -4.75 18.25 13.94
C GLU A 458 -4.57 17.87 12.46
N ASN A 459 -3.37 17.40 12.10
CA ASN A 459 -3.03 16.95 10.75
C ASN A 459 -3.27 15.46 10.52
N TYR A 460 -3.88 14.76 11.49
CA TYR A 460 -4.14 13.33 11.38
C TYR A 460 -5.15 13.06 10.27
N ARG A 461 -4.82 12.09 9.42
CA ARG A 461 -5.66 11.63 8.32
C ARG A 461 -5.91 10.13 8.44
N PHE A 462 -7.12 9.69 8.15
CA PHE A 462 -7.53 8.30 8.32
C PHE A 462 -8.57 7.85 7.30
N GLY A 463 -8.85 6.54 7.31
CA GLY A 463 -9.72 5.88 6.35
C GLY A 463 -9.06 5.67 4.98
N TYR A 464 -9.81 5.03 4.08
CA TYR A 464 -9.35 4.67 2.75
C TYR A 464 -8.83 5.89 2.00
N ARG A 465 -7.57 5.81 1.53
CA ARG A 465 -6.83 6.90 0.87
C ARG A 465 -6.77 8.21 1.67
N ALA A 466 -6.74 8.12 3.01
CA ALA A 466 -6.65 9.29 3.89
C ALA A 466 -7.79 10.31 3.69
N ALA A 467 -8.98 9.80 3.34
CA ALA A 467 -10.15 10.61 3.01
C ALA A 467 -10.71 11.42 4.20
N GLY A 468 -10.56 10.91 5.43
CA GLY A 468 -11.02 11.59 6.65
C GLY A 468 -9.96 12.47 7.28
N ASP A 469 -10.37 13.60 7.86
CA ASP A 469 -9.52 14.51 8.64
C ASP A 469 -9.89 14.60 10.12
N ALA A 470 -9.14 15.39 10.90
CA ALA A 470 -9.39 15.56 12.32
C ALA A 470 -10.83 16.02 12.66
N SER A 471 -11.47 16.81 11.79
CA SER A 471 -12.86 17.26 11.97
C SER A 471 -13.83 16.12 11.74
N ASP A 472 -13.60 15.30 10.71
CA ASP A 472 -14.37 14.08 10.47
C ASP A 472 -14.24 13.09 11.63
N LEU A 473 -13.04 12.98 12.21
CA LEU A 473 -12.79 12.10 13.35
C LEU A 473 -13.63 12.52 14.56
N VAL A 474 -13.67 13.81 14.90
CA VAL A 474 -14.48 14.33 16.01
C VAL A 474 -15.96 14.03 15.78
N LYS A 475 -16.48 14.37 14.59
CA LYS A 475 -17.88 14.18 14.24
C LYS A 475 -18.30 12.71 14.30
N LEU A 476 -17.49 11.81 13.74
CA LEU A 476 -17.77 10.37 13.75
C LEU A 476 -17.63 9.78 15.16
N CYS A 477 -16.67 10.24 15.96
CA CYS A 477 -16.55 9.78 17.34
C CYS A 477 -17.79 10.13 18.16
N GLU A 478 -18.32 11.35 18.03
CA GLU A 478 -19.57 11.75 18.69
C GLU A 478 -20.76 10.85 18.29
N GLU A 479 -20.89 10.49 17.00
CA GLU A 479 -21.95 9.60 16.51
C GLU A 479 -21.89 8.19 17.14
N TYR A 480 -20.68 7.70 17.42
CA TYR A 480 -20.45 6.37 18.01
C TYR A 480 -20.23 6.40 19.52
N GLY A 481 -20.47 7.55 20.18
CA GLY A 481 -20.35 7.70 21.64
C GLY A 481 -18.90 7.70 22.17
N LEU A 482 -17.93 8.03 21.33
CA LEU A 482 -16.52 8.13 21.66
C LEU A 482 -16.10 9.57 21.96
N GLU A 483 -15.21 9.76 22.94
CA GLU A 483 -14.55 11.04 23.16
C GLU A 483 -13.45 11.26 22.11
N ALA A 484 -13.37 12.43 21.47
CA ALA A 484 -12.31 12.75 20.51
C ALA A 484 -11.54 14.01 20.91
N TYR A 485 -10.21 13.90 20.90
CA TYR A 485 -9.32 14.98 21.32
C TYR A 485 -8.27 15.27 20.25
N ILE A 486 -8.39 16.44 19.64
CA ILE A 486 -7.44 16.92 18.65
C ILE A 486 -6.41 17.80 19.33
N ILE A 487 -5.13 17.47 19.16
CA ILE A 487 -4.01 18.22 19.72
C ILE A 487 -3.28 18.98 18.62
N ASN A 488 -2.76 20.15 18.98
CA ASN A 488 -1.88 20.91 18.10
C ASN A 488 -0.58 20.16 17.89
N SER A 489 -0.02 20.31 16.70
CA SER A 489 1.25 19.70 16.33
C SER A 489 2.39 20.27 17.19
N VAL A 490 3.26 19.40 17.71
CA VAL A 490 4.49 19.85 18.38
C VAL A 490 5.41 20.45 17.33
N MET A 491 5.72 21.74 17.47
CA MET A 491 6.54 22.48 16.53
C MET A 491 8.03 22.29 16.83
N ASP A 492 8.80 22.27 15.76
CA ASP A 492 10.25 22.26 15.76
C ASP A 492 10.77 23.70 15.77
N ASN A 493 11.48 24.03 16.83
CA ASN A 493 11.94 25.39 17.09
C ASN A 493 13.20 25.77 16.30
N ASN A 494 13.85 24.83 15.60
CA ASN A 494 15.09 25.10 14.86
C ASN A 494 14.86 25.78 13.49
N GLN A 495 13.61 26.12 13.14
CA GLN A 495 13.27 26.77 11.87
C GLN A 495 13.68 28.26 11.75
N ILE A 496 14.42 28.83 12.71
CA ILE A 496 14.93 30.21 12.55
C ILE A 496 16.18 30.26 11.63
N SER A 497 16.82 29.14 11.30
CA SER A 497 18.02 29.15 10.44
C SER A 497 18.01 28.08 9.35
N GLY A 498 17.48 28.43 8.18
CA GLY A 498 18.03 28.00 6.89
C GLY A 498 17.64 26.61 6.36
N ALA A 499 17.02 26.63 5.17
CA ALA A 499 16.99 25.54 4.19
C ALA A 499 16.14 24.30 4.50
N LEU A 500 14.80 24.45 4.42
CA LEU A 500 13.96 23.36 3.94
C LEU A 500 12.88 23.91 2.99
N ASN A 501 13.22 24.06 1.71
CA ASN A 501 12.23 24.09 0.64
C ASN A 501 11.76 22.64 0.41
N SER A 502 10.98 22.08 1.35
CA SER A 502 10.21 20.87 1.09
C SER A 502 8.92 21.27 0.36
N CYS A 503 8.72 20.72 -0.83
CA CYS A 503 7.56 20.94 -1.71
C CYS A 503 6.25 20.32 -1.17
N ASP A 504 5.98 20.43 0.12
CA ASP A 504 4.70 20.09 0.73
C ASP A 504 4.36 21.19 1.73
N GLY A 505 3.51 22.14 1.32
CA GLY A 505 3.07 23.28 2.14
C GLY A 505 2.25 22.90 3.39
N LYS A 506 2.18 21.60 3.74
CA LYS A 506 1.39 21.04 4.84
C LYS A 506 2.21 20.70 6.10
N GLU A 507 3.52 20.49 6.02
CA GLU A 507 4.39 20.28 7.19
C GLU A 507 5.05 21.59 7.64
N ARG A 508 4.24 22.59 8.02
CA ARG A 508 4.75 23.80 8.69
C ARG A 508 5.41 23.37 9.99
N GLY A 509 6.73 23.26 10.02
CA GLY A 509 7.51 23.18 11.26
C GLY A 509 7.24 22.04 12.23
N GLN A 510 6.33 21.10 11.99
CA GLN A 510 6.03 20.02 12.95
C GLN A 510 7.17 19.00 13.11
N VAL A 511 7.35 18.49 14.34
CA VAL A 511 8.18 17.31 14.62
C VAL A 511 7.53 16.06 14.01
N SER A 512 8.23 15.43 13.06
CA SER A 512 7.76 14.24 12.35
C SER A 512 8.84 13.16 12.22
N SER A 513 8.43 11.91 12.03
CA SER A 513 9.37 10.80 11.76
C SER A 513 10.17 10.99 10.47
N THR A 514 9.63 11.74 9.50
CA THR A 514 10.35 12.15 8.29
C THR A 514 11.54 13.05 8.63
N ARG A 515 11.34 13.99 9.55
CA ARG A 515 12.38 14.93 9.95
C ARG A 515 13.47 14.28 10.79
N VAL A 516 13.12 13.32 11.65
CA VAL A 516 14.12 12.50 12.37
C VAL A 516 15.01 11.74 11.37
N ARG A 517 14.43 11.14 10.31
CA ARG A 517 15.23 10.50 9.26
C ARG A 517 16.13 11.47 8.52
N TYR A 518 15.64 12.66 8.20
CA TYR A 518 16.45 13.70 7.57
C TYR A 518 17.64 14.10 8.46
N ALA A 519 17.42 14.30 9.76
CA ALA A 519 18.49 14.63 10.70
C ALA A 519 19.52 13.48 10.82
N LEU A 520 19.07 12.22 10.84
CA LEU A 520 19.96 11.05 10.78
C LEU A 520 20.76 10.98 9.47
N ASP A 521 20.14 11.25 8.32
CA ASP A 521 20.79 11.32 7.00
C ASP A 521 21.84 12.44 6.91
N LYS A 522 21.66 13.51 7.68
CA LYS A 522 22.67 14.57 7.84
C LYS A 522 23.75 14.26 8.89
N GLY A 523 23.54 13.26 9.75
CA GLY A 523 24.41 12.95 10.87
C GLY A 523 24.31 13.96 12.02
N ASP A 524 23.26 14.78 12.07
CA ASP A 524 23.07 15.79 13.11
C ASP A 524 22.43 15.16 14.37
N MET A 525 23.26 14.52 15.19
CA MET A 525 22.78 13.78 16.37
C MET A 525 22.22 14.68 17.46
N LYS A 526 22.63 15.95 17.51
CA LYS A 526 22.06 16.93 18.45
C LYS A 526 20.62 17.21 18.06
N TYR A 527 20.38 17.51 16.80
CA TYR A 527 19.03 17.77 16.29
C TYR A 527 18.14 16.52 16.36
N VAL A 528 18.68 15.33 16.06
CA VAL A 528 17.96 14.06 16.28
C VAL A 528 17.51 13.94 17.74
N SER A 529 18.39 14.25 18.69
CA SER A 529 18.09 14.15 20.12
C SER A 529 17.04 15.16 20.58
N GLU A 530 17.03 16.36 20.00
CA GLU A 530 15.99 17.38 20.23
C GLU A 530 14.62 16.92 19.71
N LEU A 531 14.56 16.37 18.50
CA LEU A 531 13.32 15.85 17.91
C LEU A 531 12.78 14.62 18.67
N LEU A 532 13.67 13.73 19.11
CA LEU A 532 13.30 12.54 19.89
C LEU A 532 13.00 12.88 21.36
N GLY A 533 13.60 13.94 21.89
CA GLY A 533 13.60 14.28 23.32
C GLY A 533 14.39 13.29 24.17
N ARG A 534 15.35 12.60 23.55
CA ARG A 534 16.26 11.57 24.11
C ARG A 534 17.37 11.30 23.09
N ASN A 535 18.47 10.69 23.54
CA ASN A 535 19.53 10.24 22.63
C ASN A 535 19.00 9.17 21.65
N HIS A 536 19.52 9.18 20.42
CA HIS A 536 19.27 8.11 19.45
C HIS A 536 20.04 6.87 19.87
N ARG A 537 19.33 5.73 19.98
CA ARG A 537 19.94 4.46 20.34
C ARG A 537 19.98 3.56 19.12
N LEU A 538 21.17 3.14 18.73
CA LEU A 538 21.39 2.17 17.68
C LEU A 538 21.51 0.78 18.30
N VAL A 539 20.77 -0.19 17.76
CA VAL A 539 20.67 -1.53 18.32
C VAL A 539 21.23 -2.55 17.33
N LEU A 540 22.18 -3.36 17.82
CA LEU A 540 22.85 -4.42 17.07
C LEU A 540 22.46 -5.79 17.61
N MET A 541 22.22 -6.74 16.72
CA MET A 541 22.01 -8.14 17.04
C MET A 541 23.35 -8.89 17.05
N MET A 542 23.64 -9.61 18.13
CA MET A 542 24.93 -10.26 18.39
C MET A 542 24.88 -11.80 18.34
N GLU A 543 23.81 -12.41 17.82
CA GLU A 543 23.63 -13.87 17.83
C GLU A 543 24.68 -14.63 17.00
N ASP A 544 25.21 -14.03 15.94
CA ASP A 544 26.28 -14.61 15.11
C ASP A 544 27.65 -14.01 15.49
N GLN A 545 28.26 -14.50 16.57
CA GLN A 545 29.57 -14.01 17.05
C GLN A 545 30.69 -14.08 15.98
N GLU A 546 30.56 -14.94 14.96
CA GLU A 546 31.49 -15.05 13.82
C GLU A 546 31.51 -13.81 12.91
N LYS A 547 30.48 -12.96 12.95
CA LYS A 547 30.39 -11.73 12.12
C LYS A 547 31.11 -10.54 12.73
N PHE A 548 31.57 -10.65 13.98
CA PHE A 548 32.20 -9.56 14.69
C PHE A 548 33.71 -9.69 14.65
N THR A 549 34.42 -8.60 14.33
CA THR A 549 35.87 -8.55 14.50
C THR A 549 36.20 -7.71 15.73
N SER A 550 36.93 -8.31 16.67
CA SER A 550 37.39 -7.66 17.89
C SER A 550 38.90 -7.45 17.83
N GLU A 551 39.34 -6.19 17.82
CA GLU A 551 40.76 -5.82 17.85
C GLU A 551 41.02 -4.95 19.08
N SER A 552 41.70 -5.45 20.12
CA SER A 552 42.18 -4.78 21.36
C SER A 552 41.23 -3.81 22.10
N ASN A 553 40.62 -2.82 21.45
CA ASN A 553 39.66 -1.85 21.96
C ASN A 553 38.54 -1.50 20.94
N ARG A 554 38.46 -2.18 19.80
CA ARG A 554 37.52 -1.95 18.68
C ARG A 554 36.67 -3.19 18.44
N LEU A 555 35.36 -3.01 18.39
CA LEU A 555 34.37 -4.01 17.98
C LEU A 555 33.77 -3.57 16.64
N SER A 556 33.92 -4.39 15.61
CA SER A 556 33.33 -4.12 14.29
C SER A 556 32.17 -5.07 14.03
N ALA A 557 31.09 -4.55 13.48
CA ALA A 557 29.90 -5.30 13.11
C ALA A 557 29.36 -4.85 11.75
N PRO A 558 28.93 -5.76 10.87
CA PRO A 558 28.32 -5.38 9.61
C PRO A 558 26.98 -4.69 9.83
N LYS A 559 26.63 -3.75 8.96
CA LYS A 559 25.33 -3.05 9.01
C LYS A 559 24.12 -4.00 8.92
N SER A 560 24.31 -5.22 8.40
CA SER A 560 23.27 -6.26 8.39
C SER A 560 22.85 -6.72 9.80
N CYS A 561 23.65 -6.45 10.82
CA CYS A 561 23.31 -6.71 12.23
C CYS A 561 22.45 -5.59 12.86
N LEU A 562 22.17 -4.49 12.15
CA LEU A 562 21.39 -3.38 12.67
C LEU A 562 19.89 -3.70 12.72
N LEU A 563 19.27 -3.37 13.83
CA LEU A 563 17.82 -3.49 14.03
C LEU A 563 17.06 -2.18 13.79
N ASN A 564 17.77 -1.07 13.62
CA ASN A 564 17.19 0.24 13.35
C ASN A 564 18.15 1.15 12.56
N LEU A 565 17.62 2.27 12.09
CA LEU A 565 18.31 3.21 11.20
C LEU A 565 19.56 3.81 11.87
N ALA A 566 20.72 3.54 11.27
CA ALA A 566 21.98 4.19 11.62
C ALA A 566 22.02 5.66 11.12
N PRO A 567 22.78 6.53 11.79
CA PRO A 567 23.04 7.86 11.27
C PRO A 567 23.98 7.80 10.05
N LYS A 568 24.17 8.95 9.39
CA LYS A 568 25.09 9.12 8.25
C LYS A 568 26.47 8.54 8.55
N GLU A 569 27.15 8.07 7.51
CA GLU A 569 28.56 7.71 7.57
C GLU A 569 29.41 8.85 8.17
N GLY A 570 30.29 8.48 9.11
CA GLY A 570 31.10 9.43 9.86
C GLY A 570 31.56 8.93 11.23
N LEU A 571 32.36 9.77 11.90
CA LEU A 571 32.86 9.56 13.26
C LEU A 571 32.00 10.31 14.28
N TYR A 572 31.60 9.60 15.34
CA TYR A 572 30.80 10.12 16.43
C TYR A 572 31.53 9.88 17.76
N GLU A 573 32.00 10.96 18.39
CA GLU A 573 32.87 10.85 19.59
C GLU A 573 32.10 10.68 20.90
N ASN A 574 30.91 11.28 21.02
CA ASN A 574 30.13 11.27 22.24
C ASN A 574 29.10 10.14 22.21
N CYS A 575 29.54 8.88 22.27
CA CYS A 575 28.66 7.72 22.32
C CYS A 575 28.83 6.96 23.64
N SER A 576 27.82 6.17 23.99
CA SER A 576 27.90 5.30 25.17
C SER A 576 27.16 3.99 24.98
N VAL A 577 27.62 2.94 25.67
CA VAL A 577 26.96 1.63 25.72
C VAL A 577 26.51 1.37 27.14
N LEU A 578 25.25 0.98 27.31
CA LEU A 578 24.71 0.58 28.61
C LEU A 578 24.71 -0.95 28.75
N ILE A 579 25.42 -1.46 29.75
CA ILE A 579 25.51 -2.89 30.06
C ILE A 579 25.34 -3.10 31.56
N ASP A 580 24.31 -3.86 31.98
CA ASP A 580 24.07 -4.24 33.39
C ASP A 580 24.23 -3.10 34.41
N LYS A 581 23.87 -1.86 34.00
CA LYS A 581 23.94 -0.56 34.71
C LYS A 581 25.23 0.24 34.60
N ASN A 582 26.28 -0.29 33.96
CA ASN A 582 27.48 0.46 33.64
C ASN A 582 27.31 1.19 32.30
N VAL A 583 27.62 2.49 32.30
CA VAL A 583 27.68 3.32 31.08
C VAL A 583 29.13 3.36 30.63
N ILE A 584 29.42 2.73 29.50
CA ILE A 584 30.75 2.69 28.91
C ILE A 584 30.84 3.78 27.84
N PRO A 585 31.68 4.81 28.00
CA PRO A 585 31.90 5.80 26.96
C PRO A 585 32.70 5.19 25.80
N CYS A 586 32.29 5.52 24.58
CA CYS A 586 32.92 5.03 23.36
C CYS A 586 32.78 6.06 22.23
N ARG A 587 33.59 5.90 21.19
CA ARG A 587 33.36 6.53 19.89
C ARG A 587 32.86 5.51 18.89
N VAL A 588 32.02 5.95 17.95
CA VAL A 588 31.44 5.11 16.91
C VAL A 588 31.84 5.63 15.54
N ILE A 589 32.32 4.73 14.68
CA ILE A 589 32.59 5.00 13.28
C ILE A 589 31.55 4.24 12.47
N VAL A 590 30.82 4.96 11.63
CA VAL A 590 29.86 4.37 10.69
C VAL A 590 30.47 4.48 9.29
N ASP A 591 30.85 3.34 8.72
CA ASP A 591 31.40 3.24 7.38
C ASP A 591 30.33 2.72 6.40
N THR A 592 30.69 2.47 5.14
CA THR A 592 29.73 2.00 4.12
C THR A 592 29.15 0.62 4.46
N THR A 593 30.00 -0.31 4.91
CA THR A 593 29.66 -1.71 5.18
C THR A 593 29.42 -2.01 6.66
N ASP A 594 30.18 -1.36 7.54
CA ASP A 594 30.31 -1.76 8.93
C ASP A 594 30.11 -0.59 9.89
N ILE A 595 29.89 -0.94 11.15
CA ILE A 595 29.91 -0.04 12.30
C ILE A 595 31.01 -0.51 13.23
N HIS A 596 31.84 0.44 13.65
CA HIS A 596 32.94 0.19 14.55
C HIS A 596 32.74 0.94 15.85
N LEU A 597 32.76 0.22 16.96
CA LEU A 597 32.70 0.76 18.30
C LEU A 597 34.10 0.72 18.90
N GLU A 598 34.62 1.87 19.30
CA GLU A 598 35.94 1.99 19.91
C GLU A 598 35.83 2.52 21.34
N CYS A 599 36.25 1.72 22.32
CA CYS A 599 36.27 2.09 23.72
C CYS A 599 37.55 2.87 24.04
N TYR A 600 37.43 3.89 24.90
CA TYR A 600 38.59 4.66 25.36
C TYR A 600 39.51 3.86 26.29
N GLU A 601 38.96 2.87 27.01
CA GLU A 601 39.71 1.99 27.92
C GLU A 601 39.53 0.52 27.55
N VAL A 602 40.64 -0.23 27.54
CA VAL A 602 40.69 -1.66 27.20
C VAL A 602 39.90 -2.53 28.20
N ALA A 603 39.84 -2.13 29.48
CA ALA A 603 39.08 -2.85 30.50
C ALA A 603 37.57 -2.84 30.24
N ASN A 604 37.05 -1.75 29.68
CA ASN A 604 35.64 -1.63 29.31
C ASN A 604 35.31 -2.48 28.07
N PHE A 605 36.27 -2.68 27.18
CA PHE A 605 36.14 -3.57 26.02
C PHE A 605 35.98 -5.03 26.44
N SER A 606 36.78 -5.50 27.41
CA SER A 606 36.65 -6.86 27.94
C SER A 606 35.29 -7.14 28.59
N CYS A 607 34.62 -6.12 29.14
CA CYS A 607 33.27 -6.27 29.67
C CYS A 607 32.22 -6.48 28.57
N ILE A 608 32.38 -5.83 27.40
CA ILE A 608 31.45 -5.97 26.27
C ILE A 608 31.56 -7.35 25.63
N THR A 609 32.78 -7.86 25.46
CA THR A 609 33.03 -9.14 24.78
C THR A 609 32.90 -10.35 25.70
N ALA A 610 32.96 -10.18 27.02
CA ALA A 610 32.81 -11.28 27.99
C ALA A 610 31.35 -11.65 28.32
N LEU A 611 30.39 -10.82 27.90
CA LEU A 611 28.97 -11.07 28.13
C LEU A 611 28.35 -11.73 26.89
N ASP A 612 27.60 -12.82 27.09
CA ASP A 612 26.73 -13.43 26.08
C ASP A 612 25.50 -12.52 25.81
N LEU A 613 25.76 -11.28 25.40
CA LEU A 613 24.73 -10.33 25.01
C LEU A 613 24.16 -10.77 23.67
N LYS A 614 22.84 -10.97 23.59
CA LYS A 614 22.14 -11.16 22.32
C LYS A 614 21.95 -9.85 21.56
N ILE A 615 21.91 -8.72 22.29
CA ILE A 615 21.61 -7.40 21.76
C ILE A 615 22.53 -6.37 22.41
N LEU A 616 23.12 -5.49 21.60
CA LEU A 616 23.95 -4.36 22.03
C LEU A 616 23.28 -3.04 21.64
N GLY A 617 23.12 -2.13 22.60
CA GLY A 617 22.51 -0.82 22.34
C GLY A 617 23.48 0.32 22.60
N ILE A 618 23.77 1.11 21.56
CA ILE A 618 24.69 2.24 21.56
C ILE A 618 23.91 3.56 21.51
N ASP A 619 24.06 4.41 22.52
CA ASP A 619 23.45 5.73 22.59
C ASP A 619 24.38 6.79 21.98
N PHE A 620 23.85 7.58 21.03
CA PHE A 620 24.55 8.70 20.38
C PHE A 620 24.19 10.01 21.08
N GLY A 621 25.16 10.62 21.74
CA GLY A 621 25.02 11.80 22.59
C GLY A 621 25.70 11.60 23.94
N SER A 622 26.04 12.69 24.64
CA SER A 622 26.57 12.62 25.99
C SER A 622 25.58 11.89 26.91
N PRO A 623 26.04 11.07 27.88
CA PRO A 623 25.15 10.44 28.85
C PRO A 623 24.37 11.54 29.57
N GLN A 624 23.04 11.52 29.41
CA GLN A 624 22.18 12.45 30.13
C GLN A 624 22.22 12.05 31.61
N SER A 625 22.68 12.97 32.46
CA SER A 625 22.85 12.82 33.90
C SER A 625 21.54 12.49 34.62
#